data_AF-A0A9P5P8M4-F1
#
_entry.id   AF-A0A9P5P8M4-F1
#
_cell.length_a   1.000
_cell.length_b   1.000
_cell.length_c   1.000
_cell.angle_alpha   90.00
_cell.angle_beta   90.00
_cell.angle_gamma   90.00
#
_symmetry.space_group_name_H-M   'P 1'
#
loop_
_entity.id
_entity.type
_entity.pdbx_description
1 polymer ?
#
loop_
_entity_poly.entity_id
_entity_poly.type
_entity_poly.pdbx_seq_one_letter_code
_entity_poly.pdbx_strand_id
1 'polypeptide(L)'
;MPSTTNGVAVTFPALGDSQLNLPDLLDFNLKHNPAFPIFVYAETESSKVTEIKMLEYIRAAHRVGKSVHGIIKTGLVPFPISPRNSPTAILNLLRKTSSHRVLMTPATLREVVDGLRLEIQMFDPTYALSIEDVPTLQEAYPLLGRETAQDPFRTHKHNVLA
;
A
#
# COMPACT_ATOMS: atom_id res chain seq x y z
N MET A 1 10.42 -5.03 34.94
CA MET A 1 11.75 -4.91 34.30
C MET A 1 11.63 -3.87 33.20
N PRO A 2 12.35 -2.74 33.25
CA PRO A 2 12.28 -1.76 32.17
C PRO A 2 13.03 -2.35 30.96
N SER A 3 12.32 -2.52 29.85
CA SER A 3 12.92 -2.88 28.56
C SER A 3 13.79 -1.71 28.09
N THR A 4 15.11 -1.86 28.13
CA THR A 4 16.05 -0.95 27.47
C THR A 4 15.91 -1.10 25.97
N THR A 5 15.00 -0.35 25.35
CA THR A 5 15.04 -0.12 23.91
C THR A 5 16.19 0.86 23.67
N ASN A 6 17.34 0.35 23.24
CA ASN A 6 18.40 1.18 22.67
C ASN A 6 17.81 1.89 21.45
N GLY A 7 17.31 3.11 21.64
CA GLY A 7 16.66 3.87 20.58
C GLY A 7 17.65 4.13 19.44
N VAL A 8 17.33 3.65 18.25
CA VAL A 8 18.06 4.03 17.04
C VAL A 8 17.89 5.53 16.85
N ALA A 9 18.99 6.29 16.83
CA ALA A 9 18.94 7.72 16.59
C ALA A 9 18.31 8.02 15.23
N VAL A 10 17.29 8.87 15.20
CA VAL A 10 16.56 9.26 13.99
C VAL A 10 17.08 10.62 13.51
N THR A 11 17.35 10.71 12.22
CA THR A 11 17.68 11.97 11.54
C THR A 11 16.40 12.55 10.93
N PHE A 12 16.14 13.84 11.12
CA PHE A 12 15.00 14.53 10.52
C PHE A 12 15.44 15.42 9.36
N PRO A 13 14.62 15.57 8.30
CA PRO A 13 14.94 16.50 7.22
C PRO A 13 14.84 17.95 7.71
N ALA A 14 15.69 18.82 7.18
CA ALA A 14 15.52 20.26 7.39
C ALA A 14 14.25 20.72 6.68
N LEU A 15 13.34 21.37 7.41
CA LEU A 15 12.04 21.77 6.86
C LEU A 15 12.14 23.05 5.99
N GLY A 16 13.05 23.98 6.30
CA GLY A 16 13.36 25.18 5.51
C GLY A 16 12.13 25.90 4.92
N ASP A 17 12.31 26.54 3.76
CA ASP A 17 11.22 27.08 2.92
C ASP A 17 10.74 26.06 1.85
N SER A 18 11.21 24.81 1.91
CA SER A 18 10.91 23.78 0.90
C SER A 18 9.61 23.04 1.21
N GLN A 19 8.78 22.84 0.17
CA GLN A 19 7.67 21.89 0.25
C GLN A 19 8.20 20.46 0.14
N LEU A 20 8.38 19.79 1.27
CA LEU A 20 8.63 18.34 1.31
C LEU A 20 7.38 17.60 0.80
N ASN A 21 7.48 17.03 -0.39
CA ASN A 21 6.46 16.09 -0.86
C ASN A 21 6.72 14.69 -0.27
N LEU A 22 5.69 13.84 -0.29
CA LEU A 22 5.76 12.51 0.29
C LEU A 22 6.89 11.64 -0.32
N PRO A 23 7.08 11.58 -1.65
CA PRO A 23 8.23 10.88 -2.25
C PRO A 23 9.59 11.31 -1.68
N ASP A 24 9.85 12.61 -1.60
CA ASP A 24 11.13 13.14 -1.10
C ASP A 24 11.38 12.75 0.37
N LEU A 25 10.31 12.71 1.17
CA LEU A 25 10.39 12.27 2.57
C LEU A 25 10.72 10.76 2.69
N LEU A 26 10.18 9.93 1.80
CA LEU A 26 10.49 8.51 1.75
C LEU A 26 11.96 8.29 1.34
N ASP A 27 12.43 8.98 0.30
CA ASP A 27 13.82 8.89 -0.16
C ASP A 27 14.81 9.39 0.91
N PHE A 28 14.45 10.47 1.63
CA PHE A 28 15.23 10.94 2.76
C PHE A 28 15.37 9.86 3.85
N ASN A 29 14.28 9.22 4.25
CA ASN A 29 14.32 8.18 5.28
C ASN A 29 15.03 6.92 4.81
N LEU A 30 14.92 6.57 3.52
CA LEU A 30 15.67 5.45 2.94
C LEU A 30 17.19 5.67 3.06
N LYS A 31 17.63 6.91 2.87
CA LYS A 31 19.05 7.28 2.94
C LYS A 31 19.56 7.40 4.38
N HIS A 32 18.82 8.10 5.25
CA HIS A 32 19.34 8.50 6.57
C HIS A 32 18.91 7.57 7.71
N ASN A 33 17.73 6.93 7.59
CA ASN A 33 17.15 6.13 8.65
C ASN A 33 16.79 4.69 8.22
N PRO A 34 17.55 4.00 7.34
CA PRO A 34 17.11 2.73 6.74
C PRO A 34 16.83 1.61 7.76
N ALA A 35 17.52 1.64 8.90
CA ALA A 35 17.40 0.64 9.95
C ALA A 35 16.32 0.96 11.01
N PHE A 36 15.67 2.12 10.93
CA PHE A 36 14.67 2.52 11.92
C PHE A 36 13.40 1.66 11.79
N PRO A 37 12.92 1.01 12.87
CA PRO A 37 11.70 0.22 12.83
C PRO A 37 10.46 1.13 12.76
N ILE A 38 9.60 0.92 11.76
CA ILE A 38 8.36 1.69 11.57
C ILE A 38 7.11 0.88 11.92
N PHE A 39 7.17 -0.45 11.81
CA PHE A 39 6.12 -1.35 12.33
C PHE A 39 6.73 -2.48 13.15
N VAL A 40 5.99 -2.91 14.18
CA VAL A 40 6.34 -4.06 15.02
C VAL A 40 5.09 -4.93 15.14
N TYR A 41 5.21 -6.19 14.74
CA TYR A 41 4.14 -7.17 14.80
C TYR A 41 4.54 -8.29 15.76
N ALA A 42 3.63 -8.71 16.62
CA ALA A 42 3.80 -9.94 17.40
C ALA A 42 3.54 -11.15 16.49
N GLU A 43 4.39 -12.18 16.58
CA GLU A 43 4.09 -13.45 15.96
C GLU A 43 2.99 -14.16 16.76
N THR A 44 1.90 -14.55 16.09
CA THR A 44 0.85 -15.36 16.69
C THR A 44 1.50 -16.65 17.19
N GLU A 45 1.47 -16.91 18.50
CA GLU A 45 2.05 -18.09 19.17
C GLU A 45 3.54 -18.03 19.57
N SER A 46 4.24 -16.91 19.37
CA SER A 46 5.63 -16.77 19.83
C SER A 46 5.87 -15.44 20.56
N SER A 47 6.84 -15.41 21.47
CA SER A 47 7.28 -14.13 22.09
C SER A 47 8.17 -13.31 21.15
N LYS A 48 8.36 -13.76 19.89
CA LYS A 48 9.15 -13.02 18.90
C LYS A 48 8.29 -11.95 18.24
N VAL A 49 8.97 -10.88 17.86
CA VAL A 49 8.39 -9.78 17.10
C VAL A 49 9.04 -9.72 15.72
N THR A 50 8.23 -9.41 14.72
CA THR A 50 8.70 -9.04 13.38
C THR A 50 8.69 -7.52 13.28
N GLU A 51 9.85 -6.94 12.98
CA GLU A 51 9.97 -5.51 12.71
C GLU A 51 10.04 -5.26 11.21
N ILE A 52 9.25 -4.30 10.72
CA ILE A 52 9.45 -3.74 9.38
C ILE A 52 10.21 -2.43 9.55
N LYS A 53 11.38 -2.36 8.91
CA LYS A 53 12.26 -1.18 8.95
C LYS A 53 11.93 -0.20 7.82
N MET A 54 12.36 1.05 7.97
CA MET A 54 12.21 2.10 6.95
C MET A 54 12.65 1.65 5.56
N LEU A 55 13.80 0.98 5.45
CA LEU A 55 14.29 0.45 4.16
C LEU A 55 13.26 -0.47 3.49
N GLU A 56 12.73 -1.42 4.26
CA GLU A 56 11.79 -2.41 3.77
C GLU A 56 10.44 -1.77 3.42
N TYR A 57 9.92 -0.91 4.31
CA TYR A 57 8.70 -0.15 4.09
C TYR A 57 8.76 0.72 2.83
N ILE A 58 9.86 1.45 2.62
CA ILE A 58 10.02 2.34 1.48
C ILE A 58 10.20 1.54 0.19
N ARG A 59 10.96 0.44 0.20
CA ARG A 59 11.04 -0.47 -0.95
C ARG A 59 9.66 -1.05 -1.30
N ALA A 60 8.87 -1.46 -0.32
CA ALA A 60 7.49 -1.90 -0.54
C ALA A 60 6.63 -0.76 -1.12
N ALA A 61 6.76 0.46 -0.61
CA ALA A 61 6.07 1.64 -1.13
C ALA A 61 6.45 1.92 -2.60
N HIS A 62 7.72 1.76 -3.00
CA HIS A 62 8.10 1.87 -4.41
C HIS A 62 7.56 0.74 -5.30
N ARG A 63 7.36 -0.46 -4.74
CA ARG A 63 6.75 -1.59 -5.49
C ARG A 63 5.26 -1.35 -5.74
N VAL A 64 4.53 -0.85 -4.75
CA VAL A 64 3.07 -0.63 -4.82
C VAL A 64 2.70 0.73 -5.40
N GLY A 65 3.42 1.78 -5.01
CA GLY A 65 3.15 3.18 -5.33
C GLY A 65 3.25 3.49 -6.82
N LYS A 66 3.94 2.65 -7.62
CA LYS A 66 3.96 2.77 -9.08
C LYS A 66 2.56 2.70 -9.70
N SER A 67 1.68 1.84 -9.19
CA SER A 67 0.28 1.74 -9.66
C SER A 67 -0.47 3.07 -9.46
N VAL A 68 -0.37 3.64 -8.25
CA VAL A 68 -1.05 4.89 -7.88
C VAL A 68 -0.43 6.08 -8.61
N HIS A 69 0.89 6.12 -8.72
CA HIS A 69 1.61 7.15 -9.47
C HIS A 69 1.27 7.12 -10.96
N GLY A 70 1.08 5.92 -11.53
CA GLY A 70 0.62 5.73 -12.90
C GLY A 70 -0.75 6.36 -13.14
N ILE A 71 -1.71 6.14 -12.23
CA ILE A 71 -3.04 6.77 -12.26
C ILE A 71 -2.92 8.30 -12.27
N ILE A 72 -2.13 8.86 -11.35
CA ILE A 72 -1.94 10.33 -11.27
C ILE A 72 -1.32 10.87 -12.56
N LYS A 73 -0.30 10.20 -13.08
CA LYS A 73 0.38 10.60 -14.33
C LYS A 73 -0.51 10.53 -15.56
N THR A 74 -1.54 9.69 -15.58
CA THR A 74 -2.52 9.63 -16.68
C THR A 74 -3.66 10.63 -16.51
N GLY A 75 -3.59 11.53 -15.51
CA GLY A 75 -4.61 12.55 -15.25
C GLY A 75 -5.83 12.03 -14.50
N LEU A 76 -5.77 10.79 -13.99
CA LEU A 76 -6.82 10.23 -13.13
C LEU A 76 -6.56 10.62 -11.67
N VAL A 77 -7.63 10.80 -10.89
CA VAL A 77 -7.56 11.12 -9.47
C VAL A 77 -7.86 9.88 -8.64
N PRO A 78 -6.90 9.33 -7.87
CA PRO A 78 -7.18 8.21 -6.98
C PRO A 78 -8.21 8.60 -5.91
N PHE A 79 -9.23 7.77 -5.74
CA PHE A 79 -10.25 7.94 -4.70
C PHE A 79 -10.21 6.76 -3.73
N PRO A 80 -9.56 6.91 -2.55
CA PRO A 80 -9.48 5.83 -1.57
C PRO A 80 -10.85 5.49 -0.99
N ILE A 81 -11.25 4.23 -1.10
CA ILE A 81 -12.47 3.70 -0.48
C ILE A 81 -12.06 2.71 0.60
N SER A 82 -12.55 2.91 1.82
CA SER A 82 -12.35 1.95 2.91
C SER A 82 -13.10 0.64 2.58
N PRO A 83 -12.42 -0.53 2.58
CA PRO A 83 -13.08 -1.81 2.36
C PRO A 83 -14.03 -2.21 3.50
N ARG A 84 -14.01 -1.46 4.62
CA ARG A 84 -14.98 -1.64 5.72
C ARG A 84 -16.39 -1.13 5.39
N ASN A 85 -16.56 -0.44 4.26
CA ASN A 85 -17.88 -0.03 3.79
C ASN A 85 -18.64 -1.24 3.23
N SER A 86 -19.98 -1.23 3.35
CA SER A 86 -20.80 -2.28 2.75
C SER A 86 -20.70 -2.25 1.21
N PRO A 87 -20.95 -3.37 0.52
CA PRO A 87 -21.01 -3.43 -0.93
C PRO A 87 -21.90 -2.35 -1.57
N THR A 88 -23.11 -2.16 -1.02
CA THR A 88 -24.06 -1.12 -1.46
C THR A 88 -23.46 0.29 -1.35
N ALA A 89 -22.77 0.57 -0.24
CA ALA A 89 -22.14 1.87 -0.01
C ALA A 89 -20.96 2.09 -0.97
N ILE A 90 -20.19 1.05 -1.26
CA ILE A 90 -19.11 1.11 -2.25
C ILE A 90 -19.68 1.40 -3.64
N LEU A 91 -20.71 0.66 -4.08
CA LEU A 91 -21.37 0.91 -5.38
C LEU A 91 -21.89 2.35 -5.50
N ASN A 92 -22.50 2.89 -4.43
CA ASN A 92 -22.95 4.28 -4.40
C ASN A 92 -21.79 5.27 -4.57
N LEU A 93 -20.65 5.04 -3.91
CA LEU A 93 -19.45 5.87 -4.05
C LEU A 93 -18.86 5.79 -5.47
N LEU A 94 -18.80 4.61 -6.07
CA LEU A 94 -18.33 4.41 -7.44
C LEU A 94 -19.18 5.20 -8.43
N ARG A 95 -20.51 5.12 -8.32
CA ARG A 95 -21.44 5.89 -9.16
C ARG A 95 -21.26 7.40 -9.00
N LYS A 96 -21.22 7.89 -7.76
CA LYS A 96 -21.09 9.33 -7.48
C LYS A 96 -19.76 9.92 -7.97
N THR A 97 -18.71 9.10 -8.00
CA THR A 97 -17.39 9.51 -8.49
C THR A 97 -17.14 9.15 -9.96
N SER A 98 -18.09 8.45 -10.61
CA SER A 98 -17.92 7.90 -11.96
C SER A 98 -16.67 7.01 -12.10
N SER A 99 -16.32 6.28 -11.03
CA SER A 99 -15.12 5.43 -10.97
C SER A 99 -15.41 4.03 -11.54
N HIS A 100 -14.79 3.72 -12.68
CA HIS A 100 -15.01 2.43 -13.38
C HIS A 100 -13.85 1.43 -13.21
N ARG A 101 -12.81 1.82 -12.47
CA ARG A 101 -11.64 0.99 -12.17
C ARG A 101 -11.39 0.99 -10.67
N VAL A 102 -11.26 -0.20 -10.09
CA VAL A 102 -10.91 -0.39 -8.68
C VAL A 102 -9.61 -1.18 -8.61
N LEU A 103 -8.62 -0.57 -7.96
CA LEU A 103 -7.37 -1.24 -7.62
C LEU A 103 -7.50 -1.88 -6.23
N MET A 104 -7.29 -3.19 -6.10
CA MET A 104 -7.34 -3.85 -4.79
C MET A 104 -6.54 -5.16 -4.76
N THR A 105 -6.33 -5.71 -3.56
CA THR A 105 -5.74 -7.05 -3.35
C THR A 105 -6.87 -8.08 -3.17
N PRO A 106 -7.22 -8.90 -4.18
CA PRO A 106 -8.34 -9.84 -4.06
C PRO A 106 -8.13 -10.91 -3.00
N ALA A 107 -6.87 -11.26 -2.71
CA ALA A 107 -6.52 -12.25 -1.71
C ALA A 107 -7.03 -11.88 -0.31
N THR A 108 -7.09 -10.58 0.02
CA THR A 108 -7.51 -10.10 1.35
C THR A 108 -8.92 -9.50 1.37
N LEU A 109 -9.44 -9.10 0.21
CA LEU A 109 -10.72 -8.36 0.10
C LEU A 109 -11.78 -9.10 -0.73
N ARG A 110 -11.66 -10.43 -0.86
CA ARG A 110 -12.57 -11.25 -1.67
C ARG A 110 -14.05 -11.05 -1.33
N GLU A 111 -14.40 -11.06 -0.03
CA GLU A 111 -15.80 -10.89 0.40
C GLU A 111 -16.40 -9.55 -0.04
N VAL A 112 -15.60 -8.47 0.03
CA VAL A 112 -16.01 -7.13 -0.43
C VAL A 112 -16.24 -7.13 -1.93
N VAL A 113 -15.36 -7.81 -2.69
CA VAL A 113 -15.45 -7.93 -4.15
C VAL A 113 -16.69 -8.71 -4.57
N ASP A 114 -16.93 -9.86 -3.95
CA ASP A 114 -18.05 -10.72 -4.29
C ASP A 114 -19.37 -10.02 -3.97
N GLY A 115 -19.46 -9.39 -2.79
CA GLY A 115 -20.61 -8.55 -2.44
C GLY A 115 -20.84 -7.41 -3.42
N LEU A 116 -19.78 -6.70 -3.85
CA LEU A 116 -19.90 -5.61 -4.82
C LEU A 116 -20.38 -6.09 -6.19
N ARG A 117 -19.88 -7.24 -6.65
CA ARG A 117 -20.34 -7.84 -7.92
C ARG A 117 -21.81 -8.22 -7.88
N LEU A 118 -22.28 -8.78 -6.76
CA LEU A 118 -23.70 -9.10 -6.57
C LEU A 118 -24.58 -7.84 -6.58
N GLU A 119 -24.15 -6.78 -5.90
CA GLU A 119 -24.84 -5.48 -5.91
C GLU A 119 -24.95 -4.89 -7.32
N ILE A 120 -23.86 -4.93 -8.09
CA ILE A 120 -23.86 -4.48 -9.50
C ILE A 120 -24.84 -5.33 -10.32
N GLN A 121 -24.74 -6.66 -10.23
CA GLN A 121 -25.62 -7.55 -10.99
C GLN A 121 -27.11 -7.32 -10.66
N MET A 122 -27.42 -7.05 -9.39
CA MET A 122 -28.79 -6.87 -8.92
C MET A 122 -29.36 -5.49 -9.26
N PHE A 123 -28.58 -4.43 -9.12
CA PHE A 123 -29.11 -3.06 -9.17
C PHE A 123 -28.68 -2.25 -10.40
N ASP A 124 -27.63 -2.65 -11.12
CA ASP A 124 -27.14 -1.98 -12.32
C ASP A 124 -26.15 -2.88 -13.10
N PRO A 125 -26.65 -3.91 -13.78
CA PRO A 125 -25.81 -4.84 -14.52
C PRO A 125 -25.09 -4.19 -15.71
N THR A 126 -25.43 -2.94 -16.04
CA THR A 126 -24.78 -2.15 -17.09
C THR A 126 -23.55 -1.39 -16.60
N TYR A 127 -23.33 -1.29 -15.28
CA TYR A 127 -22.18 -0.61 -14.71
C TYR A 127 -20.89 -1.38 -15.00
N ALA A 128 -20.12 -0.90 -15.99
CA ALA A 128 -18.87 -1.54 -16.42
C ALA A 128 -17.74 -1.28 -15.41
N LEU A 129 -17.65 -2.11 -14.38
CA LEU A 129 -16.57 -2.07 -13.39
C LEU A 129 -15.43 -3.03 -13.75
N SER A 130 -14.21 -2.51 -13.84
CA SER A 130 -12.98 -3.31 -13.87
C SER A 130 -12.36 -3.37 -12.48
N ILE A 131 -12.00 -4.58 -12.04
CA ILE A 131 -11.23 -4.80 -10.81
C ILE A 131 -9.83 -5.23 -11.24
N GLU A 132 -8.83 -4.45 -10.85
CA GLU A 132 -7.44 -4.69 -11.19
C GLU A 132 -6.65 -4.99 -9.93
N ASP A 133 -5.74 -5.95 -10.07
CA ASP A 133 -4.92 -6.42 -8.96
C ASP A 133 -3.76 -5.46 -8.70
N VAL A 134 -3.57 -5.12 -7.43
CA VAL A 134 -2.33 -4.50 -6.95
C VAL A 134 -1.37 -5.58 -6.45
N PRO A 135 -0.07 -5.29 -6.29
CA PRO A 135 0.89 -6.27 -5.78
C PRO A 135 0.41 -6.87 -4.47
N THR A 136 0.50 -8.20 -4.35
CA THR A 136 0.23 -8.92 -3.10
C THR A 136 1.18 -8.48 -2.01
N LEU A 137 0.86 -8.81 -0.74
CA LEU A 137 1.77 -8.55 0.38
C LEU A 137 3.15 -9.18 0.14
N GLN A 138 3.20 -10.41 -0.39
CA GLN A 138 4.45 -11.11 -0.68
C GLN A 138 5.24 -10.43 -1.82
N GLU A 139 4.59 -9.84 -2.80
CA GLU A 139 5.26 -9.09 -3.85
C GLU A 139 5.73 -7.71 -3.36
N ALA A 140 4.97 -7.08 -2.47
CA ALA A 140 5.36 -5.83 -1.83
C ALA A 140 6.51 -6.04 -0.83
N TYR A 141 6.52 -7.15 -0.09
CA TYR A 141 7.47 -7.52 0.96
C TYR A 141 8.01 -8.95 0.71
N PRO A 142 8.92 -9.14 -0.27
CA PRO A 142 9.41 -10.48 -0.65
C PRO A 142 10.24 -11.15 0.45
N LEU A 143 10.86 -10.36 1.33
CA LEU A 143 11.63 -10.81 2.48
C LEU A 143 11.05 -10.15 3.74
N LEU A 144 9.77 -10.37 4.00
CA LEU A 144 9.03 -9.72 5.10
C LEU A 144 9.81 -9.79 6.44
N GLY A 145 10.15 -8.63 7.00
CA GLY A 145 10.92 -8.44 8.23
C GLY A 145 12.41 -8.77 8.14
N ARG A 146 12.90 -9.11 6.94
CA ARG A 146 14.26 -9.63 6.70
C ARG A 146 14.97 -8.94 5.54
N GLU A 147 14.32 -8.02 4.84
CA GLU A 147 14.93 -7.31 3.70
C GLU A 147 16.07 -6.39 4.18
N THR A 148 17.20 -6.44 3.49
CA THR A 148 18.39 -5.65 3.78
C THR A 148 18.84 -4.82 2.58
N ALA A 149 19.78 -3.90 2.81
CA ALA A 149 20.39 -3.09 1.74
C ALA A 149 21.16 -3.94 0.71
N GLN A 150 21.65 -5.13 1.11
CA GLN A 150 22.37 -6.04 0.22
C GLN A 150 21.43 -6.82 -0.71
N ASP A 151 20.16 -6.94 -0.33
CA ASP A 151 19.17 -7.59 -1.19
C ASP A 151 18.86 -6.68 -2.39
N PRO A 152 18.80 -7.24 -3.61
CA PRO A 152 18.56 -6.46 -4.81
C PRO A 152 17.12 -5.91 -4.81
N PHE A 153 16.97 -4.63 -5.10
CA PHE A 153 15.65 -4.05 -5.31
C PHE A 153 15.05 -4.56 -6.62
N ARG A 154 13.91 -5.24 -6.53
CA ARG A 154 13.13 -5.72 -7.68
C ARG A 154 11.81 -4.96 -7.74
N THR A 155 11.56 -4.33 -8.89
CA THR A 155 10.30 -3.65 -9.15
C THR A 155 9.21 -4.66 -9.46
N HIS A 156 8.00 -4.43 -8.96
CA HIS A 156 6.83 -5.17 -9.44
C HIS A 156 6.55 -4.81 -10.91
N LYS A 157 6.23 -5.81 -11.73
CA LYS A 157 5.79 -5.62 -13.11
C LYS A 157 4.26 -5.69 -13.11
N HIS A 158 3.61 -4.55 -13.37
CA HIS A 158 2.17 -4.55 -13.57
C HIS A 158 1.86 -5.26 -14.89
N ASN A 159 1.01 -6.29 -14.83
CA ASN A 159 0.30 -6.75 -16.02
C ASN A 159 -0.84 -5.77 -16.29
N VAL A 160 -0.50 -4.58 -16.82
CA VAL A 160 -1.53 -3.66 -17.32
C VAL A 160 -2.02 -4.25 -18.64
N LEU A 161 -3.27 -4.69 -18.67
CA LEU A 161 -3.94 -5.02 -19.92
C LEU A 161 -4.02 -3.73 -20.75
N ALA A 162 -3.45 -3.79 -21.95
CA ALA A 162 -3.55 -2.75 -22.97
C ALA A 162 -4.98 -2.60 -23.49
#